data_AF-A0A1L7XVU3-F1
#
_entry.id   AF-A0A1L7XVU3-F1
#
_cell.length_a   1.000
_cell.length_b   1.000
_cell.length_c   1.000
_cell.angle_alpha   90.00
_cell.angle_beta   90.00
_cell.angle_gamma   90.00
#
_symmetry.space_group_name_H-M   'P 1'
#
loop_
_entity.id
_entity.type
_entity.pdbx_description
1 polymer ?
#
loop_
_entity_poly.entity_id
_entity_poly.type
_entity_poly.pdbx_seq_one_letter_code
_entity_poly.pdbx_strand_id
1 'polypeptide(L)'
;MRVSRPEPRVVLATGQAFATFGSFAITPTTVNYISEAFLGNPAETSIALNLHRVGFGLSVAFNVKRWVADVGVAWAYGTMAFIEVFGFLFVVLLMWKRHEIRSWTWGGIGKSKEGIIVLTARYITVSA
;
A
#
# COMPACT_ATOMS: atom_id res chain seq x y z
N MET A 1 -35.32 -22.24 19.25
CA MET A 1 -34.70 -21.10 19.97
C MET A 1 -33.18 -21.28 19.96
N ARG A 2 -32.45 -20.55 19.09
CA ARG A 2 -30.99 -20.49 19.19
C ARG A 2 -30.65 -19.38 20.18
N VAL A 3 -29.97 -19.75 21.25
CA VAL A 3 -29.38 -18.83 22.22
C VAL A 3 -28.53 -17.81 21.47
N SER A 4 -29.02 -16.56 21.37
CA SER A 4 -28.22 -15.43 20.89
C SER A 4 -27.22 -15.09 21.99
N ARG A 5 -26.03 -15.68 21.92
CA ARG A 5 -24.89 -15.17 22.69
C ARG A 5 -24.67 -13.71 22.26
N PRO A 6 -24.39 -12.78 23.19
CA PRO A 6 -23.97 -11.44 22.81
C PRO A 6 -22.56 -11.53 22.22
N GLU A 7 -22.49 -11.77 20.91
CA GLU A 7 -21.25 -11.63 20.15
C GLU A 7 -20.69 -10.21 20.40
N PRO A 8 -19.36 -9.98 20.47
CA PRO A 8 -18.77 -8.65 20.56
C PRO A 8 -18.88 -7.90 19.21
N ARG A 9 -20.11 -7.67 18.73
CA ARG A 9 -20.44 -7.07 17.43
C ARG A 9 -19.80 -5.69 17.27
N VAL A 10 -19.65 -4.97 18.38
CA VAL A 10 -18.97 -3.66 18.42
C VAL A 10 -17.51 -3.81 18.01
N VAL A 11 -16.78 -4.80 18.54
CA VAL A 11 -15.36 -5.01 18.22
C VAL A 11 -15.16 -5.33 16.74
N LEU A 12 -16.01 -6.21 16.19
CA LEU A 12 -15.96 -6.56 14.77
C LEU A 12 -16.33 -5.37 13.87
N ALA A 13 -17.35 -4.59 14.24
CA ALA A 13 -17.76 -3.40 13.50
C ALA A 13 -16.68 -2.31 13.54
N THR A 14 -16.07 -2.08 14.70
CA THR A 14 -14.96 -1.13 14.86
C THR A 14 -13.74 -1.57 14.06
N GLY A 15 -13.36 -2.85 14.10
CA GLY A 15 -12.26 -3.39 13.30
C GLY A 15 -12.50 -3.21 11.80
N GLN A 16 -13.71 -3.50 11.33
CA GLN A 16 -14.09 -3.29 9.93
C GLN A 16 -14.02 -1.80 9.54
N ALA A 17 -14.48 -0.90 10.40
CA ALA A 17 -14.44 0.54 10.14
C ALA A 17 -12.99 1.04 9.95
N PHE A 18 -12.07 0.61 10.82
CA PHE A 18 -10.64 0.95 10.69
C PHE A 18 -10.01 0.36 9.42
N ALA A 19 -10.30 -0.90 9.10
CA ALA A 19 -9.79 -1.53 7.89
C ALA A 19 -10.30 -0.82 6.62
N THR A 20 -11.57 -0.43 6.59
CA THR A 20 -12.15 0.31 5.47
C THR A 20 -11.56 1.71 5.36
N PHE A 21 -11.39 2.43 6.47
CA PHE A 21 -10.76 3.75 6.48
C PHE A 21 -9.31 3.69 5.98
N GLY A 22 -8.51 2.75 6.48
CA GLY A 22 -7.13 2.55 6.05
C GLY A 22 -7.04 2.23 4.56
N SER A 23 -7.93 1.37 4.06
CA SER A 23 -8.01 1.03 2.63
C SER A 23 -8.26 2.26 1.75
N PHE A 24 -9.16 3.16 2.14
CA PHE A 24 -9.42 4.39 1.39
C PHE A 24 -8.28 5.42 1.48
N ALA A 25 -7.54 5.48 2.59
CA ALA A 25 -6.42 6.40 2.73
C ALA A 25 -5.20 5.96 1.90
N ILE A 26 -4.87 4.67 1.90
CA ILE A 26 -3.63 4.17 1.31
C ILE A 26 -3.73 3.96 -0.20
N THR A 27 -4.89 3.52 -0.68
CA THR A 27 -5.09 3.10 -2.07
C THR A 27 -4.85 4.23 -3.09
N PRO A 28 -5.52 5.39 -3.02
CA PRO A 28 -5.32 6.46 -3.99
C PRO A 28 -3.93 7.08 -3.89
N THR A 29 -3.42 7.26 -2.67
CA THR A 29 -2.08 7.82 -2.41
C THR A 29 -0.99 6.96 -3.07
N THR A 30 -1.09 5.64 -2.91
CA THR A 30 -0.10 4.69 -3.46
C THR A 30 -0.15 4.64 -4.98
N VAL A 31 -1.35 4.56 -5.57
CA VAL A 31 -1.50 4.52 -7.03
C VAL A 31 -0.97 5.80 -7.68
N ASN A 32 -1.26 6.96 -7.10
CA ASN A 32 -0.77 8.24 -7.61
C ASN A 32 0.76 8.34 -7.52
N TYR A 33 1.33 8.00 -6.36
CA TYR A 33 2.77 8.05 -6.15
C TYR A 33 3.54 7.13 -7.12
N ILE A 34 3.08 5.90 -7.29
CA ILE A 34 3.75 4.95 -8.18
C ILE A 34 3.57 5.37 -9.65
N SER A 35 2.40 5.88 -10.03
CA SER A 35 2.18 6.42 -11.38
C SER A 35 3.10 7.60 -11.70
N GLU A 36 3.39 8.45 -10.70
CA GLU A 36 4.35 9.55 -10.84
C GLU A 36 5.81 9.08 -10.88
N ALA A 37 6.14 7.96 -10.22
CA ALA A 37 7.46 7.35 -10.27
C ALA A 37 7.76 6.73 -11.66
N PHE A 38 6.75 6.16 -12.33
CA PHE A 38 6.87 5.55 -13.66
C PHE A 38 6.41 6.49 -14.78
N LEU A 39 7.16 7.58 -15.00
CA LEU A 39 6.86 8.62 -15.99
C LEU A 39 6.71 8.12 -17.43
N GLY A 40 7.36 7.00 -17.77
CA GLY A 40 7.32 6.45 -19.13
C GLY A 40 6.04 5.71 -19.48
N ASN A 41 5.33 5.16 -18.48
CA ASN A 41 4.08 4.44 -18.70
C ASN A 41 3.15 4.48 -17.47
N PRO A 42 2.58 5.65 -17.15
CA PRO A 42 1.72 5.81 -15.98
C PRO A 42 0.40 5.02 -16.13
N ALA A 43 -0.08 4.85 -17.37
CA ALA A 43 -1.32 4.13 -17.65
C ALA A 43 -1.19 2.62 -17.35
N GLU A 44 -0.17 1.95 -17.89
CA GLU A 44 0.07 0.52 -17.61
C GLU A 44 0.36 0.27 -16.13
N THR A 45 1.10 1.19 -15.50
CA THR A 45 1.43 1.10 -14.07
C THR A 45 0.18 1.15 -13.20
N SER A 46 -0.73 2.10 -13.46
CA SER A 46 -2.00 2.22 -12.73
C SER A 46 -2.92 1.01 -12.96
N ILE A 47 -2.97 0.48 -14.19
CA ILE A 47 -3.75 -0.71 -14.53
C ILE A 47 -3.21 -1.94 -13.78
N ALA A 48 -1.90 -2.16 -13.79
CA ALA A 48 -1.27 -3.29 -13.10
C ALA A 48 -1.49 -3.23 -11.57
N LEU A 49 -1.41 -2.04 -10.97
CA LEU A 49 -1.67 -1.84 -9.54
C LEU A 49 -3.13 -2.12 -9.17
N ASN A 50 -4.07 -1.64 -9.99
CA ASN A 50 -5.49 -1.90 -9.76
C ASN A 50 -5.83 -3.39 -9.94
N LEU A 51 -5.20 -4.06 -10.90
CA LEU A 51 -5.33 -5.51 -11.10
C LEU A 51 -4.80 -6.28 -9.90
N HIS A 52 -3.63 -5.93 -9.38
CA HIS A 52 -3.07 -6.54 -8.17
C HIS A 52 -4.01 -6.37 -6.97
N ARG A 53 -4.49 -5.14 -6.72
CA ARG A 53 -5.40 -4.82 -5.61
C ARG A 53 -6.68 -5.67 -5.66
N VAL A 54 -7.36 -5.68 -6.81
CA VAL A 54 -8.63 -6.38 -6.99
C VAL A 54 -8.42 -7.89 -6.99
N GLY A 55 -7.40 -8.39 -7.69
CA GLY A 55 -7.07 -9.81 -7.75
C GLY A 55 -6.77 -10.38 -6.37
N PHE A 56 -5.88 -9.74 -5.62
CA PHE A 56 -5.53 -10.18 -4.27
C PHE A 56 -6.73 -10.09 -3.31
N GLY A 57 -7.48 -8.99 -3.35
CA GLY A 57 -8.68 -8.83 -2.52
C GLY A 57 -9.73 -9.91 -2.78
N LEU A 58 -9.96 -10.26 -4.05
CA LEU A 58 -10.86 -11.34 -4.43
C LEU A 58 -10.33 -12.72 -4.00
N SER A 59 -9.04 -13.01 -4.21
CA SER A 59 -8.44 -14.27 -3.78
C SER A 59 -8.59 -14.52 -2.28
N VAL A 60 -8.40 -13.48 -1.46
CA VAL A 60 -8.62 -13.57 -0.01
C VAL A 60 -10.10 -13.78 0.32
N ALA A 61 -11.01 -13.04 -0.32
CA ALA A 61 -12.45 -13.15 -0.06
C ALA A 61 -13.01 -14.54 -0.34
N PHE A 62 -12.51 -15.25 -1.37
CA PHE A 62 -12.94 -16.62 -1.66
C PHE A 62 -12.35 -17.66 -0.71
N ASN A 63 -11.09 -17.48 -0.27
CA ASN A 63 -10.38 -18.48 0.54
C ASN A 63 -10.54 -18.31 2.05
N VAL A 64 -10.98 -17.13 2.52
CA VAL A 64 -11.06 -16.84 3.97
C VAL A 64 -11.95 -17.81 4.73
N LYS A 65 -13.09 -18.23 4.16
CA LYS A 65 -14.01 -19.16 4.83
C LYS A 65 -13.39 -20.53 5.06
N ARG A 66 -12.65 -21.02 4.05
CA ARG A 66 -11.95 -22.30 4.13
C ARG A 66 -10.81 -22.24 5.14
N TRP A 67 -10.03 -21.15 5.10
CA TRP A 67 -8.96 -20.94 6.05
C TRP A 67 -9.47 -20.84 7.50
N VAL A 68 -10.55 -20.08 7.75
CA VAL A 68 -11.19 -19.98 9.07
C VAL A 68 -11.71 -21.34 9.57
N ALA A 69 -12.16 -22.22 8.67
CA ALA A 69 -12.60 -23.56 9.04
C ALA A 69 -11.44 -24.45 9.53
N ASP A 70 -10.24 -24.27 8.97
CA ASP A 70 -9.06 -25.10 9.28
C ASP A 70 -8.32 -24.67 10.56
N VAL A 71 -8.23 -23.35 10.82
CA VAL A 71 -7.42 -22.82 11.96
C VAL A 71 -8.22 -22.01 13.00
N GLY A 72 -9.51 -21.73 12.74
CA GLY A 72 -10.37 -20.93 13.59
C GLY A 72 -10.27 -19.41 13.35
N VAL A 73 -11.32 -18.70 13.78
CA VAL A 73 -11.51 -17.25 13.51
C VAL A 73 -10.38 -16.39 14.07
N ALA A 74 -10.01 -16.60 15.35
CA ALA A 74 -9.02 -15.77 16.01
C ALA A 74 -7.64 -15.89 15.36
N TRP A 75 -7.24 -17.10 14.94
CA TRP A 75 -5.94 -17.33 14.32
C TRP A 75 -5.89 -16.85 12.87
N ALA A 76 -6.94 -17.09 12.08
CA ALA A 76 -7.01 -16.62 10.69
C ALA A 76 -6.95 -15.08 10.61
N TYR A 77 -7.80 -14.38 11.36
CA TYR A 77 -7.78 -12.91 11.36
C TYR A 77 -6.56 -12.33 12.09
N GLY A 78 -6.06 -13.01 13.12
CA GLY A 78 -4.85 -12.58 13.84
C GLY A 78 -3.59 -12.64 12.97
N THR A 79 -3.43 -13.70 12.18
CA THR A 79 -2.30 -13.82 11.23
C THR A 79 -2.42 -12.84 10.06
N MET A 80 -3.62 -12.59 9.53
CA MET A 80 -3.85 -11.52 8.55
C MET A 80 -3.40 -10.15 9.08
N ALA A 81 -3.88 -9.78 10.28
CA ALA A 81 -3.52 -8.50 10.90
C ALA A 81 -2.02 -8.39 11.19
N PHE A 82 -1.40 -9.48 11.64
CA PHE A 82 0.04 -9.51 11.91
C PHE A 82 0.87 -9.28 10.63
N ILE A 83 0.52 -9.96 9.53
CA ILE A 83 1.21 -9.80 8.24
C ILE A 83 1.04 -8.37 7.72
N GLU A 84 -0.15 -7.79 7.86
CA GLU A 84 -0.43 -6.41 7.44
C GLU A 84 0.42 -5.39 8.22
N VAL A 85 0.44 -5.48 9.56
CA VAL A 85 1.24 -4.59 10.42
C VAL A 85 2.73 -4.77 10.17
N PHE A 86 3.20 -6.02 10.03
CA PHE A 86 4.61 -6.32 9.75
C PHE A 86 5.04 -5.79 8.38
N GLY A 87 4.21 -5.96 7.35
CA GLY A 87 4.45 -5.39 6.03
C GLY A 87 4.49 -3.86 6.04
N PHE A 88 3.57 -3.22 6.78
CA PHE A 88 3.54 -1.76 6.90
C PHE A 88 4.76 -1.22 7.68
N LEU A 89 5.24 -1.93 8.70
CA LEU A 89 6.46 -1.57 9.42
C LEU A 89 7.66 -1.45 8.48
N PHE A 90 7.78 -2.33 7.47
CA PHE A 90 8.86 -2.23 6.49
C PHE A 90 8.79 -0.92 5.68
N VAL A 91 7.59 -0.49 5.29
CA VAL A 91 7.39 0.80 4.61
C VAL A 91 7.78 1.98 5.52
N VAL A 92 7.36 1.95 6.79
CA VAL A 92 7.72 2.99 7.77
C VAL A 92 9.23 3.05 7.99
N LEU A 93 9.90 1.89 8.06
CA LEU A 93 11.36 1.80 8.18
C LEU A 93 12.06 2.42 6.96
N LEU A 94 11.56 2.16 5.74
CA LEU A 94 12.08 2.78 4.52
C LEU A 94 11.87 4.31 4.52
N MET A 95 10.73 4.79 5.03
CA MET A 95 10.48 6.23 5.17
C MET A 95 11.43 6.88 6.20
N TRP A 96 11.71 6.22 7.32
CA TRP A 96 12.64 6.73 8.34
C TRP A 96 14.09 6.77 7.80
N LYS A 97 14.50 5.74 7.08
CA LYS A 97 15.84 5.63 6.46
C LYS A 97 15.97 6.33 5.10
N ARG A 98 15.03 7.22 4.74
CA ARG A 98 15.02 7.98 3.47
C ARG A 98 16.34 8.66 3.12
N HIS A 99 17.07 9.15 4.13
CA HIS A 99 18.33 9.89 3.92
C HIS A 99 19.48 8.98 3.45
N GLU A 100 19.56 7.74 3.96
CA GLU A 100 20.59 6.79 3.55
C GLU A 100 20.30 6.19 2.16
N ILE A 101 19.04 5.89 1.85
CA ILE A 101 18.65 5.29 0.55
C ILE A 101 18.93 6.24 -0.62
N ARG A 102 18.84 7.57 -0.39
CA ARG A 102 19.19 8.58 -1.39
C ARG A 102 20.69 8.65 -1.70
N SER A 103 21.54 8.11 -0.82
CA SER A 103 22.99 7.99 -1.07
C SER A 103 23.39 6.70 -1.81
N TRP A 104 22.53 5.68 -1.78
CA TRP A 104 22.76 4.37 -2.41
C TRP A 104 22.18 4.24 -3.82
N THR A 105 21.75 5.34 -4.45
CA THR A 105 21.30 5.31 -5.85
C THR A 105 22.51 5.19 -6.79
N TRP A 106 23.12 4.00 -6.80
CA TRP A 106 24.15 3.62 -7.76
C TRP A 106 23.45 3.19 -9.06
N GLY A 107 23.56 4.02 -10.10
CA GLY A 107 23.09 3.67 -11.45
C GLY A 107 21.71 4.21 -11.82
N GLY A 108 21.58 5.53 -11.97
CA GLY A 108 20.71 6.12 -13.01
C GLY A 108 19.18 5.97 -12.91
N ILE A 109 18.63 5.27 -11.92
CA ILE A 109 17.18 5.22 -11.67
C ILE A 109 16.70 6.47 -10.92
N GLY A 110 17.64 7.27 -10.41
CA GLY A 110 17.40 8.60 -9.84
C GLY A 110 17.40 9.73 -10.88
N LYS A 111 16.52 9.70 -11.89
CA LYS A 111 16.04 10.98 -12.47
C LYS A 111 15.05 11.61 -11.49
N SER A 112 15.54 11.95 -10.30
CA SER A 112 14.80 12.72 -9.33
C SER A 112 14.62 14.13 -9.88
N LYS A 113 13.37 14.58 -9.90
CA LYS A 113 12.89 15.84 -10.50
C LYS A 113 13.67 17.08 -10.07
N GLU A 114 14.31 17.06 -8.90
CA GLU A 114 15.17 18.17 -8.46
C GLU A 114 16.29 18.47 -9.45
N GLY A 115 16.88 17.47 -10.09
CA GLY A 115 17.97 17.66 -11.07
C GLY A 115 17.50 18.19 -12.43
N ILE A 116 16.29 17.82 -12.88
CA ILE A 116 15.77 18.26 -14.19
C ILE A 116 15.18 19.67 -14.09
N ILE A 117 14.52 20.02 -12.98
CA ILE A 117 13.97 21.37 -12.78
C ILE A 117 15.09 22.40 -12.66
N VAL A 118 16.20 22.11 -11.96
CA VAL A 118 17.34 23.04 -11.91
C VAL A 118 18.08 23.17 -13.24
N LEU A 119 18.17 22.10 -14.05
CA LEU A 119 18.81 22.17 -15.36
C LEU A 119 17.98 22.99 -16.35
N THR A 120 16.66 22.83 -16.37
CA THR A 120 15.75 23.64 -17.20
C THR A 120 15.71 25.10 -16.73
N ALA A 121 15.64 25.35 -15.41
CA ALA A 121 15.68 26.70 -14.87
C ALA A 121 17.01 27.42 -15.16
N ARG A 122 18.14 26.70 -15.12
CA ARG A 122 19.47 27.24 -15.44
C ARG A 122 19.68 27.48 -16.94
N TYR A 123 19.08 26.67 -17.81
CA TYR A 123 19.16 26.90 -19.25
C TYR A 123 18.38 28.15 -19.68
N ILE A 124 17.20 28.40 -19.08
CA ILE A 124 16.36 29.57 -19.40
C ILE A 124 16.95 30.89 -18.90
N THR A 125 17.73 30.87 -17.81
CA THR A 125 18.37 32.07 -17.25
C THR A 125 19.73 32.43 -17.88
N VAL A 126 20.34 31.51 -18.63
CA VAL A 126 21.60 31.78 -19.37
C VAL A 126 21.34 32.21 -20.81
N SER A 127 20.14 31.97 -21.34
CA SER A 127 19.72 32.36 -22.68
C SER A 127 18.78 33.58 -22.73
N ALA A 128 18.66 34.33 -21.64
CA ALA A 128 17.94 35.61 -21.54
C ALA A 128 18.94 36.71 -21.14
#